data_AF-A0A066X3B4-F1
#
_entry.id   AF-A0A066X3B4-F1
#
_cell.length_a   1.000
_cell.length_b   1.000
_cell.length_c   1.000
_cell.angle_alpha   90.00
_cell.angle_beta   90.00
_cell.angle_gamma   90.00
#
_symmetry.space_group_name_H-M   'P 1'
#
loop_
_entity.id
_entity.type
_entity.pdbx_description
1 polymer ?
#
loop_
_entity_poly.entity_id
_entity_poly.type
_entity_poly.pdbx_seq_one_letter_code
_entity_poly.pdbx_strand_id
1 'polypeptide(L)'
;MAQPMKRPLTEAELRRAEDCADENEKLAECWESHQVAIVSCERADNNLNRFPGYQTMPVLTIDTLLPLEQPAAGSCSRKKKQQQQQPMTRELAQRTIRELERVKGNKWSAPRPYYFKHRSHEQFDVYTQEARIRASETFDGLAQKYVTVCIAGYDLRETRRGMESLRTDTPERVVWVDLMKVLEHQARDGGVPTELRRYTDDNVTVRNGRYDRRPGEPRGDYGMPSVRLLEVLGPAAAGHRADFRKLEKGSVALKRIVNRARNGIS
;
A
#
# COMPACT_ATOMS: atom_id res chain seq x y z
N MET A 1 8.93 15.38 18.21
CA MET A 1 8.14 16.08 19.25
C MET A 1 6.80 16.40 18.63
N ALA A 2 5.72 15.76 19.09
CA ALA A 2 4.36 16.03 18.61
C ALA A 2 4.03 17.52 18.85
N GLN A 3 3.57 18.24 17.83
CA GLN A 3 3.15 19.63 18.03
C GLN A 3 1.91 19.64 18.95
N PRO A 4 1.85 20.51 19.96
CA PRO A 4 0.68 20.60 20.82
C PRO A 4 -0.54 21.01 19.99
N MET A 5 -1.64 20.25 20.13
CA MET A 5 -2.91 20.56 19.48
C MET A 5 -3.36 21.98 19.83
N LYS A 6 -3.47 22.85 18.82
CA LYS A 6 -3.81 24.28 18.99
C LYS A 6 -5.31 24.56 19.06
N ARG A 7 -6.15 23.61 18.61
CA ARG A 7 -7.62 23.72 18.61
C ARG A 7 -8.29 22.36 18.82
N PRO A 8 -9.53 22.33 19.33
CA PRO A 8 -10.31 21.09 19.36
C PRO A 8 -10.62 20.59 17.95
N LEU A 9 -10.63 19.27 17.79
CA LEU A 9 -11.03 18.64 16.53
C LEU A 9 -12.56 18.53 16.43
N THR A 10 -13.06 18.75 15.23
CA THR A 10 -14.43 18.46 14.82
C THR A 10 -14.68 16.95 14.85
N GLU A 11 -15.95 16.55 14.87
CA GLU A 11 -16.32 15.13 14.84
C GLU A 11 -15.87 14.43 13.54
N ALA A 12 -15.92 15.15 12.42
CA ALA A 12 -15.43 14.64 11.14
C ALA A 12 -13.90 14.42 11.14
N GLU A 13 -13.15 15.32 11.78
CA GLU A 13 -11.68 15.17 11.93
C GLU A 13 -11.34 13.99 12.85
N LEU A 14 -12.12 13.77 13.91
CA LEU A 14 -11.94 12.61 14.81
C LEU A 14 -12.24 11.29 14.10
N ARG A 15 -13.36 11.19 13.36
CA ARG A 15 -13.67 9.98 12.57
C ARG A 15 -12.60 9.70 11.52
N ARG A 16 -12.10 10.71 10.83
CA ARG A 16 -10.98 10.55 9.89
C ARG A 16 -9.72 10.07 10.59
N ALA A 17 -9.43 10.59 11.79
CA ALA A 17 -8.29 10.15 12.59
C ALA A 17 -8.39 8.69 13.01
N GLU A 18 -9.60 8.26 13.39
CA GLU A 18 -9.91 6.86 13.70
C GLU A 18 -9.71 5.98 12.46
N ASP A 19 -10.34 6.34 11.34
CA ASP A 19 -10.19 5.63 10.05
C ASP A 19 -8.72 5.48 9.64
N CYS A 20 -7.89 6.51 9.82
CA CYS A 20 -6.48 6.46 9.46
C CYS A 20 -5.66 5.59 10.42
N ALA A 21 -5.99 5.61 11.71
CA ALA A 21 -5.36 4.77 12.70
C ALA A 21 -5.69 3.29 12.50
N ASP A 22 -6.94 2.98 12.16
CA ASP A 22 -7.39 1.62 11.83
C ASP A 22 -6.65 1.06 10.61
N GLU A 23 -6.46 1.86 9.56
CA GLU A 23 -5.65 1.43 8.39
C GLU A 23 -4.18 1.21 8.76
N ASN A 24 -3.60 2.06 9.61
CA ASN A 24 -2.24 1.85 10.11
C ASN A 24 -2.14 0.59 10.98
N GLU A 25 -3.15 0.31 11.80
CA GLU A 25 -3.21 -0.91 12.62
C GLU A 25 -3.27 -2.17 11.75
N LYS A 26 -4.14 -2.20 10.73
CA LYS A 26 -4.17 -3.28 9.72
C LYS A 26 -2.81 -3.48 9.07
N LEU A 27 -2.15 -2.40 8.63
CA LEU A 27 -0.83 -2.53 8.02
C LEU A 27 0.19 -3.09 9.01
N ALA A 28 0.18 -2.61 10.26
CA ALA A 28 1.09 -3.08 11.29
C ALA A 28 0.91 -4.58 11.59
N GLU A 29 -0.35 -5.03 11.71
CA GLU A 29 -0.66 -6.46 11.91
C GLU A 29 -0.19 -7.31 10.73
N CYS A 30 -0.45 -6.84 9.51
CA CYS A 30 -0.01 -7.51 8.30
C CYS A 30 1.52 -7.55 8.20
N TRP A 31 2.21 -6.46 8.56
CA TRP A 31 3.66 -6.34 8.45
C TRP A 31 4.41 -7.23 9.43
N GLU A 32 3.95 -7.34 10.68
CA GLU A 32 4.57 -8.14 11.74
C GLU A 32 4.32 -9.66 11.60
N SER A 33 3.34 -10.07 10.79
CA SER A 33 2.97 -11.48 10.66
C SER A 33 3.78 -12.21 9.58
N HIS A 34 4.34 -13.37 9.95
CA HIS A 34 5.02 -14.28 9.02
C HIS A 34 4.04 -15.12 8.20
N GLN A 35 2.75 -15.07 8.53
CA GLN A 35 1.69 -15.79 7.84
C GLN A 35 0.96 -14.93 6.81
N VAL A 36 1.44 -13.69 6.59
CA VAL A 36 0.81 -12.71 5.69
C VAL A 36 1.76 -12.35 4.54
N ALA A 37 1.31 -12.56 3.31
CA ALA A 37 1.92 -11.97 2.13
C ALA A 37 1.33 -10.56 1.91
N ILE A 38 2.18 -9.57 1.68
CA ILE A 38 1.72 -8.21 1.34
C ILE A 38 1.88 -8.01 -0.16
N VAL A 39 0.84 -7.52 -0.81
CA VAL A 39 0.77 -7.37 -2.26
C VAL A 39 0.40 -5.93 -2.61
N SER A 40 1.11 -5.35 -3.57
CA SER A 40 0.79 -4.11 -4.26
C SER A 40 0.42 -4.45 -5.71
N CYS A 41 -0.72 -3.95 -6.19
CA CYS A 41 -1.18 -4.19 -7.55
C CYS A 41 -1.43 -2.86 -8.25
N GLU A 42 -0.66 -2.60 -9.30
CA GLU A 42 -0.73 -1.36 -10.06
C GLU A 42 -0.93 -1.64 -11.53
N ARG A 43 -1.50 -0.70 -12.27
CA ARG A 43 -1.54 -0.82 -13.73
C ARG A 43 -0.12 -0.69 -14.26
N ALA A 44 0.30 -1.64 -15.10
CA ALA A 44 1.62 -1.57 -15.71
C ALA A 44 1.76 -0.28 -16.54
N ASP A 45 2.91 0.40 -16.47
CA ASP A 45 3.14 1.66 -17.17
C ASP A 45 2.92 1.55 -18.69
N ASN A 46 2.12 2.47 -19.22
CA ASN A 46 1.79 2.59 -20.65
C ASN A 46 2.98 2.96 -21.56
N ASN A 47 4.06 3.46 -20.98
CA ASN A 47 5.09 4.20 -21.71
C ASN A 47 6.33 3.37 -22.08
N LEU A 48 6.43 2.12 -21.64
CA LEU A 48 7.68 1.38 -21.82
C LEU A 48 7.81 0.69 -23.18
N ASN A 49 6.73 0.32 -23.88
CA ASN A 49 6.83 -0.50 -25.11
C ASN A 49 5.79 -0.13 -26.19
N ARG A 50 5.80 1.11 -26.70
CA ARG A 50 5.11 1.42 -27.96
C ARG A 50 6.01 1.05 -29.13
N PHE A 51 5.90 -0.19 -29.60
CA PHE A 51 6.56 -0.61 -30.82
C PHE A 51 5.68 -0.33 -32.04
N PRO A 52 6.24 0.09 -33.19
CA PRO A 52 5.47 0.28 -34.41
C PRO A 52 4.83 -1.06 -34.83
N GLY A 53 3.50 -1.13 -34.86
CA GLY A 53 2.75 -2.28 -35.38
C GLY A 53 1.98 -3.14 -34.37
N TYR A 54 2.11 -2.91 -33.06
CA TYR A 54 1.23 -3.51 -32.05
C TYR A 54 1.02 -2.60 -30.83
N GLN A 55 -0.18 -2.67 -30.24
CA GLN A 55 -0.49 -2.02 -28.98
C GLN A 55 -0.30 -3.02 -27.84
N THR A 56 0.52 -2.65 -26.86
CA THR A 56 0.57 -3.34 -25.57
C THR A 56 -0.39 -2.61 -24.65
N MET A 57 -1.38 -3.32 -24.10
CA MET A 57 -2.29 -2.74 -23.13
C MET A 57 -1.69 -2.88 -21.72
N PRO A 58 -1.79 -1.83 -20.89
CA PRO A 58 -1.33 -1.88 -19.52
C PRO A 58 -2.23 -2.84 -18.75
N VAL A 59 -1.65 -3.84 -18.11
CA VAL A 59 -2.41 -4.85 -17.39
C VAL A 59 -2.17 -4.76 -15.90
N LEU A 60 -1.06 -5.30 -15.39
CA LEU A 60 -0.85 -5.31 -13.94
C LEU A 60 0.62 -5.54 -13.61
N THR A 61 1.17 -4.73 -12.71
CA THR A 61 2.37 -5.03 -11.95
C THR A 61 1.94 -5.49 -10.57
N ILE A 62 2.36 -6.69 -10.18
CA ILE A 62 2.11 -7.30 -8.87
C ILE A 62 3.43 -7.33 -8.12
N ASP A 63 3.57 -6.46 -7.15
CA ASP A 63 4.70 -6.45 -6.23
C ASP A 63 4.30 -7.21 -4.96
N THR A 64 5.11 -8.19 -4.58
CA THR A 64 4.84 -9.06 -3.42
C THR A 64 5.99 -8.94 -2.43
N LEU A 65 5.66 -8.54 -1.20
CA LEU A 65 6.57 -8.46 -0.05
C LEU A 65 6.34 -9.67 0.85
N LEU A 66 7.25 -10.64 0.74
CA LEU A 66 7.20 -11.89 1.48
C LEU A 66 7.98 -11.78 2.80
N PRO A 67 7.49 -12.35 3.90
CA PRO A 67 8.25 -12.43 5.13
C PRO A 67 9.51 -13.28 4.90
N LEU A 68 10.69 -12.77 5.25
CA LEU A 68 11.90 -13.59 5.30
C LEU A 68 11.72 -14.65 6.39
N GLU A 69 12.11 -15.90 6.10
CA GLU A 69 12.16 -16.94 7.12
C GLU A 69 13.05 -16.46 8.28
N GLN A 70 12.56 -16.58 9.52
CA GLN A 70 13.41 -16.33 10.68
C GLN A 70 14.62 -17.28 10.61
N PRO A 71 15.83 -16.83 11.01
CA PRO A 71 16.91 -17.78 11.25
C PRO A 71 16.38 -18.82 12.24
N ALA A 72 16.44 -20.10 11.85
CA ALA A 72 15.86 -21.22 12.56
C ALA A 72 16.08 -21.11 14.08
N ALA A 73 15.03 -21.41 14.84
CA ALA A 73 15.00 -21.42 16.30
C ALA A 73 16.02 -22.44 16.87
N GLY A 74 17.30 -22.09 16.86
CA GLY A 74 18.41 -22.96 17.27
C GLY A 74 19.68 -22.22 17.69
N SER A 75 19.79 -20.91 17.44
CA SER A 75 20.92 -20.13 17.95
C SER A 75 20.64 -19.66 19.38
N CYS A 76 20.97 -20.53 20.34
CA CYS A 76 21.08 -20.16 21.75
C CYS A 76 22.21 -19.16 21.94
N SER A 77 21.88 -17.87 22.02
CA SER A 77 22.73 -16.90 22.74
C SER A 77 21.87 -15.92 23.54
N ARG A 78 22.35 -15.61 24.75
CA ARG A 78 21.66 -14.97 25.89
C ARG A 78 21.21 -13.51 25.68
N LYS A 79 20.65 -13.14 24.51
CA LYS A 79 20.18 -11.79 24.19
C LYS A 79 18.65 -11.69 24.05
N LYS A 80 17.88 -12.37 24.92
CA LYS A 80 16.41 -12.30 24.95
C LYS A 80 15.82 -10.92 25.36
N LYS A 81 16.63 -9.92 25.74
CA LYS A 81 16.16 -8.56 26.07
C LYS A 81 16.49 -7.48 25.04
N GLN A 82 17.25 -7.77 23.99
CA GLN A 82 17.57 -6.82 22.91
C GLN A 82 16.98 -7.20 21.54
N GLN A 83 16.31 -8.36 21.42
CA GLN A 83 15.73 -8.85 20.16
C GLN A 83 14.30 -8.35 19.89
N GLN A 84 13.77 -7.37 20.64
CA GLN A 84 12.42 -6.81 20.42
C GLN A 84 12.35 -5.74 19.32
N GLN A 85 13.44 -5.44 18.60
CA GLN A 85 13.49 -4.29 17.69
C GLN A 85 14.31 -4.52 16.42
N GLN A 86 14.45 -5.75 15.92
CA GLN A 86 14.87 -5.88 14.51
C GLN A 86 13.62 -5.76 13.64
N PRO A 87 13.54 -4.76 12.74
CA PRO A 87 12.41 -4.62 11.85
C PRO A 87 12.30 -5.89 11.01
N MET A 88 11.10 -6.45 10.96
CA MET A 88 10.83 -7.61 10.13
C MET A 88 11.15 -7.25 8.68
N THR A 89 12.18 -7.91 8.15
CA THR A 89 12.67 -7.65 6.79
C THR A 89 11.86 -8.53 5.84
N ARG A 90 11.38 -7.94 4.74
CA ARG A 90 10.57 -8.63 3.73
C ARG A 90 11.33 -8.66 2.41
N GLU A 91 11.27 -9.79 1.70
CA GLU A 91 11.85 -9.93 0.37
C GLU A 91 10.84 -9.48 -0.69
N LEU A 92 11.28 -8.63 -1.62
CA LEU A 92 10.48 -8.15 -2.74
C LEU A 92 10.61 -9.09 -3.94
N ALA A 93 9.49 -9.68 -4.33
CA ALA A 93 9.30 -10.32 -5.62
C ALA A 93 8.35 -9.49 -6.48
N GLN A 94 8.69 -9.28 -7.74
CA GLN A 94 7.89 -8.50 -8.67
C GLN A 94 7.49 -9.36 -9.85
N ARG A 95 6.20 -9.31 -10.19
CA ARG A 95 5.66 -9.94 -11.38
C ARG A 95 4.92 -8.91 -12.23
N THR A 96 5.39 -8.67 -13.44
CA THR A 96 4.75 -7.78 -14.40
C THR A 96 4.02 -8.62 -15.46
N ILE A 97 2.72 -8.39 -15.61
CA ILE A 97 1.90 -9.03 -16.63
C ILE A 97 1.49 -7.94 -17.62
N ARG A 98 1.75 -8.17 -18.91
CA ARG A 98 1.41 -7.27 -20.02
C ARG A 98 0.54 -8.02 -21.02
N GLU A 99 -0.57 -7.42 -21.42
CA GLU A 99 -1.44 -7.97 -22.45
C GLU A 99 -1.00 -7.49 -23.83
N LEU A 100 -0.77 -8.47 -24.69
CA LEU A 100 -0.52 -8.27 -26.10
C LEU A 100 -1.86 -8.16 -26.84
N GLU A 101 -2.12 -7.05 -27.50
CA GLU A 101 -3.28 -6.92 -28.37
C GLU A 101 -2.96 -7.47 -29.78
N ARG A 102 -3.87 -8.27 -30.33
CA ARG A 102 -3.81 -8.64 -31.75
C ARG A 102 -4.36 -7.48 -32.56
N VAL A 103 -3.48 -6.71 -33.21
CA VAL A 103 -3.92 -5.73 -34.21
C VAL A 103 -4.65 -6.47 -35.33
N LYS A 104 -5.85 -5.99 -35.70
CA LYS A 104 -6.59 -6.50 -36.87
C LYS A 104 -5.74 -6.25 -38.12
N GLY A 105 -5.09 -7.29 -38.62
CA GLY A 105 -4.10 -7.19 -39.68
C GLY A 105 -3.24 -8.44 -39.81
N ASN A 106 -2.25 -8.39 -40.70
CA ASN A 106 -1.44 -9.51 -41.16
C ASN A 106 -0.94 -10.42 -39.99
N LYS A 107 -1.26 -11.72 -40.01
CA LYS A 107 -0.90 -12.66 -38.92
C LYS A 107 0.61 -12.70 -38.62
N TRP A 108 1.43 -12.35 -39.61
CA TRP A 108 2.89 -12.32 -39.53
C TRP A 108 3.45 -11.17 -38.67
N SER A 109 2.64 -10.14 -38.36
CA SER A 109 3.03 -9.00 -37.51
C SER A 109 2.45 -9.06 -36.10
N ALA A 110 1.81 -10.17 -35.71
CA ALA A 110 1.28 -10.34 -34.36
C ALA A 110 2.44 -10.44 -33.34
N PRO A 111 2.38 -9.71 -32.21
CA PRO A 111 3.41 -9.79 -31.18
C PRO A 111 3.48 -11.22 -30.62
N ARG A 112 4.70 -11.74 -30.47
CA ARG A 112 4.90 -13.08 -29.91
C ARG A 112 4.90 -12.99 -28.38
N PRO A 113 4.27 -13.96 -27.69
CA PRO A 113 4.40 -14.06 -26.25
C PRO A 113 5.87 -14.13 -25.84
N TYR A 114 6.19 -13.48 -24.73
CA TYR A 114 7.55 -13.41 -24.20
C TYR A 114 7.53 -13.60 -22.68
N TYR A 115 8.51 -14.36 -22.20
CA TYR A 115 8.73 -14.57 -20.77
C TYR A 115 10.17 -14.19 -20.44
N PHE A 116 10.30 -13.41 -19.38
CA PHE A 116 11.59 -13.01 -18.84
C PHE A 116 11.61 -13.24 -17.33
N LYS A 117 12.75 -13.75 -16.85
CA LYS A 117 13.02 -13.89 -15.42
C LYS A 117 14.43 -13.44 -15.14
N HIS A 118 14.56 -12.55 -14.17
CA HIS A 118 15.84 -12.12 -13.64
C HIS A 118 15.72 -11.91 -12.13
N ARG A 119 16.40 -12.75 -11.35
CA ARG A 119 16.31 -12.77 -9.88
C ARG A 119 14.85 -12.92 -9.43
N SER A 120 14.35 -11.97 -8.63
CA SER A 120 12.98 -11.92 -8.12
C SER A 120 12.00 -11.16 -9.03
N HIS A 121 12.44 -10.73 -10.21
CA HIS A 121 11.60 -10.08 -11.21
C HIS A 121 11.20 -11.06 -12.33
N GLU A 122 9.90 -11.20 -12.56
CA GLU A 122 9.31 -11.97 -13.65
C GLU A 122 8.44 -11.07 -14.52
N GLN A 123 8.58 -11.18 -15.84
CA GLN A 123 7.74 -10.46 -16.81
C GLN A 123 7.09 -11.45 -17.77
N PHE A 124 5.77 -11.29 -17.96
CA PHE A 124 4.96 -12.05 -18.91
C PHE A 124 4.31 -11.09 -19.90
N ASP A 125 4.70 -11.19 -21.18
CA ASP A 125 4.03 -10.51 -22.27
C ASP A 125 3.18 -11.56 -22.99
N VAL A 126 1.87 -11.57 -22.76
CA VAL A 126 0.99 -12.68 -23.16
C VAL A 126 -0.36 -12.16 -23.64
N TYR A 127 -1.17 -13.00 -24.30
CA TYR A 127 -2.53 -12.62 -24.70
C TYR A 127 -3.51 -12.66 -23.53
N THR A 128 -4.67 -12.01 -23.67
CA THR A 128 -5.67 -11.81 -22.61
C THR A 128 -5.92 -13.05 -21.75
N GLN A 129 -6.21 -14.21 -22.36
CA GLN A 129 -6.57 -15.41 -21.61
C GLN A 129 -5.42 -15.91 -20.72
N GLU A 130 -4.20 -15.89 -21.24
CA GLU A 130 -3.00 -16.28 -20.49
C GLU A 130 -2.67 -15.23 -19.41
N ALA A 131 -2.87 -13.94 -19.69
CA ALA A 131 -2.68 -12.88 -18.69
C ALA A 131 -3.56 -13.10 -17.46
N ARG A 132 -4.83 -13.49 -17.68
CA ARG A 132 -5.76 -13.84 -16.59
C ARG A 132 -5.28 -15.05 -15.80
N ILE A 133 -4.88 -16.12 -16.48
CA ILE A 133 -4.36 -17.34 -15.84
C ILE A 133 -3.16 -16.99 -14.96
N ARG A 134 -2.17 -16.25 -15.47
CA ARG A 134 -0.97 -15.87 -14.72
C ARG A 134 -1.27 -14.99 -13.51
N ALA A 135 -2.23 -14.09 -13.64
CA ALA A 135 -2.65 -13.25 -12.54
C ALA A 135 -3.35 -14.08 -11.43
N SER A 136 -4.27 -14.96 -11.80
CA SER A 136 -4.93 -15.88 -10.85
C SER A 136 -3.94 -16.83 -10.18
N GLU A 137 -3.05 -17.47 -10.94
CA GLU A 137 -1.97 -18.33 -10.40
C GLU A 137 -1.11 -17.61 -9.36
N THR A 138 -0.93 -16.30 -9.50
CA THR A 138 -0.19 -15.49 -8.52
C THR A 138 -0.92 -15.43 -7.20
N PHE A 139 -2.20 -15.05 -7.20
CA PHE A 139 -3.00 -14.93 -5.98
C PHE A 139 -3.30 -16.29 -5.35
N ASP A 140 -3.59 -17.32 -6.16
CA ASP A 140 -3.80 -18.69 -5.69
C ASP A 140 -2.55 -19.24 -5.01
N GLY A 141 -1.38 -19.03 -5.62
CA GLY A 141 -0.10 -19.43 -5.04
C GLY A 141 0.20 -18.74 -3.71
N LEU A 142 -0.22 -17.49 -3.54
CA LEU A 142 -0.11 -16.78 -2.26
C LEU A 142 -1.12 -17.31 -1.23
N ALA A 143 -2.37 -17.53 -1.63
CA ALA A 143 -3.43 -18.05 -0.76
C ALA A 143 -3.14 -19.47 -0.25
N GLN A 144 -2.44 -20.29 -1.03
CA GLN A 144 -2.01 -21.64 -0.62
C GLN A 144 -0.87 -21.61 0.42
N LYS A 145 0.01 -20.61 0.34
CA LYS A 145 1.23 -20.53 1.17
C LYS A 145 1.04 -19.68 2.42
N TYR A 146 0.15 -18.71 2.37
CA TYR A 146 -0.06 -17.72 3.43
C TYR A 146 -1.51 -17.75 3.91
N VAL A 147 -1.70 -17.52 5.21
CA VAL A 147 -3.03 -17.54 5.84
C VAL A 147 -3.87 -16.35 5.38
N THR A 148 -3.22 -15.24 5.04
CA THR A 148 -3.89 -14.00 4.62
C THR A 148 -3.05 -13.28 3.58
N VAL A 149 -3.72 -12.68 2.61
CA VAL A 149 -3.09 -11.78 1.63
C VAL A 149 -3.51 -10.35 1.97
N CYS A 150 -2.54 -9.50 2.30
CA CYS A 150 -2.74 -8.09 2.54
C CYS A 150 -2.53 -7.33 1.22
N ILE A 151 -3.60 -6.83 0.62
CA ILE A 151 -3.52 -6.01 -0.59
C ILE A 151 -3.49 -4.54 -0.18
N ALA A 152 -2.38 -3.88 -0.50
CA ALA A 152 -2.12 -2.51 -0.09
C ALA A 152 -1.82 -1.64 -1.31
N GLY A 153 -2.48 -0.48 -1.38
CA GLY A 153 -2.34 0.45 -2.50
C GLY A 153 -2.62 1.89 -2.08
N TYR A 154 -2.07 2.85 -2.82
CA TYR A 154 -2.39 4.27 -2.60
C TYR A 154 -3.78 4.65 -3.12
N ASP A 155 -4.36 3.84 -4.01
CA ASP A 155 -5.73 3.93 -4.50
C ASP A 155 -6.32 2.53 -4.63
N LEU A 156 -7.07 2.13 -3.60
CA LEU A 156 -7.72 0.82 -3.56
C LEU A 156 -8.79 0.64 -4.65
N ARG A 157 -9.37 1.73 -5.19
CA ARG A 157 -10.37 1.62 -6.27
C ARG A 157 -9.68 1.28 -7.58
N GLU A 158 -8.56 1.93 -7.88
CA GLU A 158 -7.75 1.60 -9.05
C GLU A 158 -7.14 0.20 -8.93
N THR A 159 -6.64 -0.15 -7.76
CA THR A 159 -6.13 -1.50 -7.45
C THR A 159 -7.18 -2.57 -7.75
N ARG A 160 -8.41 -2.39 -7.24
CA ARG A 160 -9.54 -3.30 -7.49
C ARG A 160 -9.91 -3.35 -8.96
N ARG A 161 -10.01 -2.22 -9.64
CA ARG A 161 -10.30 -2.16 -11.09
C ARG A 161 -9.24 -2.90 -11.91
N GLY A 162 -7.97 -2.77 -11.55
CA GLY A 162 -6.86 -3.51 -12.17
C GLY A 162 -7.05 -5.02 -12.03
N MET A 163 -7.31 -5.50 -10.82
CA MET A 163 -7.59 -6.91 -10.54
C MET A 163 -8.86 -7.42 -11.26
N GLU A 164 -9.96 -6.66 -11.20
CA GLU A 164 -11.23 -6.98 -11.87
C GLU A 164 -11.06 -7.07 -13.40
N SER A 165 -10.23 -6.23 -14.02
CA SER A 165 -9.98 -6.25 -15.46
C SER A 165 -9.40 -7.58 -15.95
N LEU A 166 -8.62 -8.24 -15.08
CA LEU A 166 -8.06 -9.57 -15.32
C LEU A 166 -8.95 -10.71 -14.80
N ARG A 167 -10.10 -10.38 -14.21
CA ARG A 167 -10.98 -11.37 -13.57
C ARG A 167 -10.22 -12.23 -12.56
N THR A 168 -9.29 -11.62 -11.83
CA THR A 168 -8.61 -12.32 -10.72
C THR A 168 -9.55 -12.35 -9.54
N ASP A 169 -9.84 -13.56 -9.06
CA ASP A 169 -10.55 -13.72 -7.79
C ASP A 169 -9.64 -13.28 -6.65
N THR A 170 -10.19 -12.53 -5.71
CA THR A 170 -9.48 -12.21 -4.48
C THR A 170 -9.43 -13.45 -3.58
N PRO A 171 -8.29 -13.74 -2.94
CA PRO A 171 -8.22 -14.79 -1.93
C PRO A 171 -9.32 -14.66 -0.87
N GLU A 172 -9.81 -15.79 -0.34
CA GLU A 172 -10.89 -15.81 0.67
C GLU A 172 -10.56 -14.96 1.90
N ARG A 173 -9.29 -14.95 2.31
CA ARG A 173 -8.77 -14.15 3.44
C ARG A 173 -7.91 -13.03 2.92
N VAL A 174 -8.54 -11.89 2.65
CA VAL A 174 -7.88 -10.68 2.16
C VAL A 174 -8.08 -9.51 3.12
N VAL A 175 -7.00 -8.79 3.40
CA VAL A 175 -7.04 -7.51 4.12
C VAL A 175 -6.69 -6.41 3.13
N TRP A 176 -7.51 -5.38 3.05
CA TRP A 176 -7.25 -4.21 2.21
C TRP A 176 -6.68 -3.08 3.05
N VAL A 177 -5.60 -2.47 2.59
CA VAL A 177 -4.93 -1.36 3.28
C VAL A 177 -4.80 -0.14 2.36
N ASP A 178 -5.37 0.98 2.79
CA ASP A 178 -5.22 2.27 2.11
C ASP A 178 -3.94 2.97 2.61
N LEU A 179 -2.89 2.91 1.78
CA LEU A 179 -1.58 3.45 2.15
C LEU A 179 -1.57 4.96 2.33
N MET A 180 -2.54 5.68 1.75
CA MET A 180 -2.63 7.13 1.91
C MET A 180 -3.17 7.50 3.28
N LYS A 181 -4.10 6.72 3.82
CA LYS A 181 -4.58 6.85 5.19
C LYS A 181 -3.50 6.48 6.21
N VAL A 182 -2.72 5.43 5.92
CA VAL A 182 -1.55 5.08 6.74
C VAL A 182 -0.54 6.23 6.76
N LEU A 183 -0.19 6.78 5.60
CA LEU A 183 0.72 7.93 5.50
C LEU A 183 0.18 9.13 6.28
N GLU A 184 -1.11 9.44 6.15
CA GLU A 184 -1.75 10.53 6.90
C GLU A 184 -1.62 10.32 8.42
N HIS A 185 -1.83 9.09 8.90
CA HIS A 185 -1.67 8.75 10.31
C HIS A 185 -0.23 8.97 10.78
N GLN A 186 0.74 8.39 10.09
CA GLN A 186 2.15 8.43 10.48
C GLN A 186 2.76 9.84 10.36
N ALA A 187 2.31 10.66 9.40
CA ALA A 187 2.84 12.00 9.17
C ALA A 187 2.42 13.03 10.24
N ARG A 188 1.39 12.77 11.05
CA ARG A 188 0.86 13.74 12.03
C ARG A 188 1.84 14.13 13.14
N ASP A 189 2.68 13.20 13.59
CA ASP A 189 3.62 13.44 14.72
C ASP A 189 5.10 13.54 14.28
N GLY A 190 5.44 13.03 13.09
CA GLY A 190 6.81 12.96 12.56
C GLY A 190 7.06 13.76 11.29
N GLY A 191 6.01 14.31 10.66
CA GLY A 191 6.08 14.81 9.29
C GLY A 191 6.26 13.68 8.29
N VAL A 192 6.34 14.03 7.00
CA VAL A 192 6.58 13.04 5.96
C VAL A 192 8.04 12.54 6.01
N PRO A 193 8.28 11.21 5.97
CA PRO A 193 9.62 10.65 5.79
C PRO A 193 10.38 11.29 4.63
N THR A 194 11.67 11.57 4.80
CA THR A 194 12.47 12.33 3.82
C THR A 194 12.49 11.64 2.45
N GLU A 195 12.51 10.32 2.44
CA GLU A 195 12.48 9.44 1.27
C GLU A 195 11.20 9.63 0.44
N LEU A 196 10.11 10.00 1.12
CA LEU A 196 8.80 10.22 0.53
C LEU A 196 8.53 11.68 0.18
N ARG A 197 9.29 12.66 0.71
CA ARG A 197 9.04 14.10 0.48
C ARG A 197 8.90 14.47 -0.99
N ARG A 198 9.83 13.97 -1.82
CA ARG A 198 9.82 14.19 -3.29
C ARG A 198 8.55 13.67 -3.97
N TYR A 199 7.86 12.72 -3.37
CA TYR A 199 6.64 12.11 -3.90
C TYR A 199 5.38 12.67 -3.25
N THR A 200 5.46 13.07 -1.98
CA THR A 200 4.34 13.64 -1.24
C THR A 200 4.10 15.09 -1.60
N ASP A 201 5.12 15.90 -1.86
CA ASP A 201 4.90 17.33 -2.15
C ASP A 201 4.09 17.49 -3.46
N ASP A 202 4.38 16.66 -4.48
CA ASP A 202 3.61 16.61 -5.72
C ASP A 202 2.21 15.99 -5.50
N ASN A 203 2.12 14.87 -4.75
CA ASN A 203 0.82 14.26 -4.43
C ASN A 203 -0.09 15.18 -3.61
N VAL A 204 0.47 15.91 -2.64
CA VAL A 204 -0.25 16.86 -1.79
C VAL A 204 -0.70 18.04 -2.63
N THR A 205 0.17 18.59 -3.48
CA THR A 205 -0.15 19.73 -4.34
C THR A 205 -1.29 19.40 -5.29
N VAL A 206 -1.26 18.24 -5.98
CA VAL A 206 -2.26 17.92 -7.00
C VAL A 206 -3.52 17.24 -6.42
N ARG A 207 -3.44 16.57 -5.25
CA ARG A 207 -4.63 16.20 -4.48
C ARG A 207 -5.25 17.40 -3.74
N ASN A 208 -4.88 18.64 -4.08
CA ASN A 208 -5.36 19.91 -3.52
C ASN A 208 -5.09 20.08 -2.02
N GLY A 209 -3.84 19.97 -1.60
CA GLY A 209 -3.37 20.26 -0.24
C GLY A 209 -3.83 19.27 0.83
N ARG A 210 -4.04 18.00 0.48
CA ARG A 210 -4.65 17.03 1.42
C ARG A 210 -3.65 16.42 2.39
N TYR A 211 -3.62 17.00 3.58
CA TYR A 211 -3.50 16.25 4.84
C TYR A 211 -4.74 16.36 5.73
N ASP A 212 -5.65 17.34 5.52
CA ASP A 212 -6.78 17.61 6.43
C ASP A 212 -8.15 17.91 5.77
N ARG A 213 -8.32 17.87 4.44
CA ARG A 213 -9.58 18.32 3.81
C ARG A 213 -10.19 17.35 2.80
N ARG A 214 -11.36 16.81 3.18
CA ARG A 214 -12.39 16.00 2.46
C ARG A 214 -11.93 15.06 1.30
N PRO A 215 -12.44 13.81 1.24
CA PRO A 215 -12.16 12.92 0.12
C PRO A 215 -12.70 13.54 -1.17
N GLY A 216 -11.87 13.55 -2.19
CA GLY A 216 -12.26 13.81 -3.57
C GLY A 216 -11.58 12.78 -4.45
N GLU A 217 -11.96 12.79 -5.71
CA GLU A 217 -11.79 11.67 -6.62
C GLU A 217 -10.33 11.20 -6.72
N PRO A 218 -10.08 9.88 -6.62
CA PRO A 218 -8.76 9.34 -6.89
C PRO A 218 -8.39 9.62 -8.35
N ARG A 219 -7.24 10.24 -8.57
CA ARG A 219 -6.60 10.35 -9.89
C ARG A 219 -5.24 9.69 -9.77
N GLY A 220 -5.03 8.62 -10.52
CA GLY A 220 -3.85 7.75 -10.51
C GLY A 220 -2.63 8.31 -11.25
N ASP A 221 -2.57 9.62 -11.46
CA ASP A 221 -1.54 10.25 -12.32
C ASP A 221 -0.23 10.57 -11.57
N TYR A 222 -0.03 10.04 -10.35
CA TYR A 222 1.10 10.39 -9.48
C TYR A 222 2.10 9.25 -9.36
N GLY A 223 3.30 9.47 -9.88
CA GLY A 223 4.35 8.46 -10.12
C GLY A 223 5.07 7.91 -8.89
N MET A 224 4.36 7.58 -7.80
CA MET A 224 4.92 6.77 -6.72
C MET A 224 4.29 5.37 -6.72
N PRO A 225 5.06 4.33 -7.05
CA PRO A 225 4.60 2.96 -6.91
C PRO A 225 4.24 2.64 -5.45
N SER A 226 3.09 2.01 -5.24
CA SER A 226 2.53 1.55 -3.96
C SER A 226 3.54 0.72 -3.18
N VAL A 227 4.37 -0.07 -3.88
CA VAL A 227 5.48 -0.82 -3.28
C VAL A 227 6.51 0.09 -2.59
N ARG A 228 6.84 1.25 -3.16
CA ARG A 228 7.78 2.21 -2.53
C ARG A 228 7.19 2.85 -1.29
N LEU A 229 5.89 3.11 -1.30
CA LEU A 229 5.18 3.62 -0.13
C LEU A 229 5.14 2.55 0.97
N LEU A 230 4.88 1.29 0.61
CA LEU A 230 4.90 0.15 1.53
C LEU A 230 6.26 -0.07 2.20
N GLU A 231 7.36 0.02 1.45
CA GLU A 231 8.72 -0.14 1.97
C GLU A 231 9.04 0.87 3.10
N VAL A 232 8.43 2.05 3.06
CA VAL A 232 8.63 3.09 4.09
C VAL A 232 7.61 2.98 5.22
N LEU A 233 6.32 2.85 4.90
CA LEU A 233 5.25 2.87 5.91
C LEU A 233 5.15 1.58 6.72
N GLY A 234 5.45 0.43 6.09
CA GLY A 234 5.31 -0.89 6.69
C GLY A 234 6.13 -1.07 7.97
N PRO A 235 7.46 -0.87 7.93
CA PRO A 235 8.32 -0.98 9.11
C PRO A 235 7.95 0.00 10.24
N ALA A 236 7.39 1.16 9.89
CA ALA A 236 7.02 2.19 10.86
C ALA A 236 5.64 1.96 11.50
N ALA A 237 4.76 1.17 10.87
CA ALA A 237 3.34 1.09 11.23
C ALA A 237 3.11 0.67 12.70
N ALA A 238 3.89 -0.29 13.20
CA ALA A 238 3.80 -0.76 14.59
C ALA A 238 4.13 0.34 15.61
N GLY A 239 5.10 1.19 15.31
CA GLY A 239 5.52 2.30 16.17
C GLY A 239 4.47 3.39 16.34
N HIS A 240 3.50 3.47 15.41
CA HIS A 240 2.46 4.48 15.37
C HIS A 240 1.08 4.00 15.90
N ARG A 241 0.94 2.75 16.38
CA ARG A 241 -0.36 2.21 16.84
C ARG A 241 -1.01 2.98 18.00
N ALA A 242 -0.22 3.66 18.85
CA ALA A 242 -0.72 4.25 20.10
C ALA A 242 -1.30 5.68 19.97
N ASP A 243 -1.31 6.26 18.77
CA ASP A 243 -1.42 7.72 18.64
C ASP A 243 -2.87 8.24 18.57
N PHE A 244 -3.84 7.45 18.08
CA PHE A 244 -5.24 7.89 18.02
C PHE A 244 -5.85 8.15 19.40
N ARG A 245 -5.68 7.22 20.36
CA ARG A 245 -6.22 7.38 21.73
C ARG A 245 -5.64 8.59 22.44
N LYS A 246 -4.39 8.98 22.15
CA LYS A 246 -3.80 10.21 22.68
C LYS A 246 -4.43 11.45 22.05
N LEU A 247 -4.64 11.41 20.74
CA LEU A 247 -5.25 12.49 19.96
C LEU A 247 -6.71 12.74 20.40
N GLU A 248 -7.50 11.70 20.58
CA GLU A 248 -8.88 11.80 21.07
C GLU A 248 -8.93 12.45 22.46
N LYS A 249 -8.13 11.95 23.41
CA LYS A 249 -8.05 12.49 24.77
C LYS A 249 -7.64 13.97 24.78
N GLY A 250 -6.68 14.37 23.95
CA GLY A 250 -6.26 15.76 23.82
C GLY A 250 -7.37 16.65 23.25
N SER A 251 -8.11 16.19 22.25
CA SER A 251 -9.26 16.91 21.70
C SER A 251 -10.37 17.09 22.73
N VAL A 252 -10.71 16.04 23.50
CA VAL A 252 -11.70 16.11 24.59
C VAL A 252 -11.27 17.11 25.68
N ALA A 253 -9.99 17.10 26.06
CA ALA A 253 -9.45 18.05 27.04
C ALA A 253 -9.60 19.50 26.55
N LEU A 254 -9.25 19.77 25.28
CA LEU A 254 -9.41 21.10 24.67
C LEU A 254 -10.88 21.53 24.58
N LYS A 255 -11.80 20.63 24.22
CA LYS A 255 -13.25 20.94 24.23
C LYS A 255 -13.72 21.36 25.63
N ARG A 256 -13.26 20.68 26.68
CA ARG A 256 -13.58 21.03 28.06
C ARG A 256 -13.05 22.41 28.45
N ILE A 257 -11.81 22.73 28.07
CA ILE A 257 -11.19 24.05 28.33
C ILE A 257 -11.97 25.16 27.63
N VAL A 258 -12.28 24.97 26.34
CA VAL A 258 -13.06 25.94 25.55
C VAL A 258 -14.46 26.14 26.15
N ASN A 259 -15.13 25.07 26.57
CA ASN A 259 -16.44 25.16 27.19
C ASN A 259 -16.40 25.88 28.56
N ARG A 260 -15.36 25.65 29.39
CA ARG A 260 -15.18 26.38 30.65
C ARG A 260 -14.95 27.88 30.41
N ALA A 261 -14.09 28.22 29.46
CA ALA A 261 -13.83 29.61 29.09
C ALA A 261 -15.09 30.32 28.56
N ARG A 262 -15.93 29.61 27.79
CA ARG A 262 -17.19 30.15 27.27
C ARG A 262 -18.28 30.31 28.32
N ASN A 263 -18.28 29.46 29.36
CA ASN A 263 -19.30 29.44 30.40
C ASN A 263 -18.90 30.24 31.66
N GLY A 264 -17.71 30.87 31.69
CA GLY A 264 -17.29 31.74 32.80
C GLY A 264 -17.04 31.02 34.13
N ILE A 265 -16.87 29.69 34.12
CA ILE A 265 -16.62 28.90 35.33
C ILE A 265 -15.10 28.72 35.46
N SER A 266 -14.48 29.62 36.23
CA SER A 266 -13.09 29.52 36.70
C SER A 266 -13.01 28.67 37.96
#